data_AF-A0A522F3S5-F1
#
_entry.id   AF-A0A522F3S5-F1
#
_cell.length_a   1.000
_cell.length_b   1.000
_cell.length_c   1.000
_cell.angle_alpha   90.00
_cell.angle_beta   90.00
_cell.angle_gamma   90.00
#
_symmetry.space_group_name_H-M   'P 1'
#
loop_
_entity.id
_entity.type
_entity.pdbx_description
1 polymer ?
#
loop_
_entity_poly.entity_id
_entity_poly.type
_entity_poly.pdbx_seq_one_letter_code
_entity_poly.pdbx_strand_id
1 'polypeptide(L)'
;MSPFQKDFIATVLKKLNEILSNPHEINTTVSSFTRNSNDSRYKGTSCMSNPELWTPNNAQYFKAAVFEAIARATVIIKNKGYCFEDEFLKEIHQATTLFKDTVSLRITQISSTDNPLEQVRTNIVAIQSDYAEENPYPFFSYVAAGVAIAAGAAAIYLKK
;
A
#
# COMPACT_ATOMS: atom_id res chain seq x y z
N MET A 1 -7.12 -15.73 -10.07
CA MET A 1 -6.93 -15.17 -8.72
C MET A 1 -8.22 -15.37 -7.95
N SER A 2 -8.16 -15.99 -6.77
CA SER A 2 -9.35 -16.22 -5.93
C SER A 2 -9.86 -14.91 -5.33
N PRO A 3 -11.13 -14.84 -4.87
CA PRO A 3 -11.65 -13.68 -4.13
C PRO A 3 -10.78 -13.34 -2.91
N PHE A 4 -10.33 -14.37 -2.17
CA PHE A 4 -9.38 -14.21 -1.06
C PHE A 4 -8.10 -13.50 -1.50
N GLN A 5 -7.46 -13.98 -2.58
CA GLN A 5 -6.22 -13.40 -3.08
C GLN A 5 -6.42 -11.95 -3.54
N LYS A 6 -7.55 -11.64 -4.19
CA LYS A 6 -7.89 -10.26 -4.60
C LYS A 6 -8.04 -9.35 -3.39
N ASP A 7 -8.85 -9.72 -2.40
CA ASP A 7 -9.07 -8.91 -1.20
C ASP A 7 -7.80 -8.76 -0.35
N PHE A 8 -7.00 -9.82 -0.24
CA PHE A 8 -5.69 -9.76 0.42
C PHE A 8 -4.78 -8.76 -0.29
N ILE A 9 -4.62 -8.86 -1.61
CA ILE A 9 -3.76 -7.95 -2.39
C ILE A 9 -4.29 -6.51 -2.31
N ALA A 10 -5.61 -6.30 -2.42
CA ALA A 10 -6.21 -4.98 -2.28
C ALA A 10 -5.91 -4.35 -0.91
N THR A 11 -5.99 -5.17 0.14
CA THR A 11 -5.67 -4.75 1.51
C THR A 11 -4.18 -4.43 1.65
N VAL A 12 -3.29 -5.24 1.08
CA VAL A 12 -1.84 -4.96 1.06
C VAL A 12 -1.56 -3.65 0.34
N LEU A 13 -2.11 -3.43 -0.85
CA LEU A 13 -1.91 -2.19 -1.62
C LEU A 13 -2.40 -0.96 -0.86
N LYS A 14 -3.57 -1.05 -0.21
CA LYS A 14 -4.09 0.02 0.63
C LYS A 14 -3.15 0.35 1.79
N LYS A 15 -2.70 -0.67 2.55
CA LYS A 15 -1.78 -0.46 3.68
C LYS A 15 -0.40 0.02 3.25
N LEU A 16 0.10 -0.48 2.12
CA LEU A 16 1.34 -0.01 1.55
C LEU A 16 1.26 1.48 1.18
N ASN A 17 0.18 1.91 0.53
CA ASN A 17 -0.01 3.32 0.19
C ASN A 17 -0.15 4.20 1.45
N GLU A 18 -0.88 3.76 2.48
CA GLU A 18 -0.99 4.46 3.77
C GLU A 18 0.40 4.70 4.40
N ILE A 19 1.21 3.63 4.50
CA ILE A 19 2.57 3.71 5.09
C ILE A 19 3.47 4.62 4.26
N LEU A 20 3.48 4.48 2.94
CA LEU A 20 4.34 5.30 2.07
C LEU A 20 3.92 6.77 2.02
N SER A 21 2.64 7.07 2.28
CA SER A 21 2.11 8.44 2.29
C SER A 21 2.40 9.18 3.60
N ASN A 22 2.83 8.49 4.65
CA ASN A 22 3.02 9.07 5.98
C ASN A 22 4.50 9.01 6.40
N PRO A 23 5.22 10.16 6.38
CA PRO A 23 6.64 10.22 6.74
C PRO A 23 6.96 9.75 8.16
N HIS A 24 6.03 9.91 9.11
CA HIS A 24 6.26 9.41 10.46
C HIS A 24 6.17 7.89 10.49
N GLU A 25 5.14 7.34 9.84
CA GLU A 25 4.85 5.92 9.81
C GLU A 25 5.94 5.12 9.09
N ILE A 26 6.43 5.60 7.95
CA ILE A 26 7.52 4.91 7.23
C ILE A 26 8.80 4.84 8.07
N ASN A 27 9.14 5.90 8.80
CA ASN A 27 10.32 5.95 9.67
C ASN A 27 10.20 4.99 10.86
N THR A 28 9.02 4.92 11.49
CA THR A 28 8.73 3.93 12.54
C THR A 28 8.82 2.51 12.00
N THR A 29 8.23 2.25 10.83
CA THR A 29 8.27 0.94 10.17
C THR A 29 9.70 0.51 9.85
N VAL A 30 10.53 1.40 9.31
CA VAL A 30 11.94 1.12 9.00
C VAL A 30 12.75 0.86 10.27
N SER A 31 12.48 1.59 11.35
CA SER A 31 13.15 1.39 12.63
C SER A 31 12.83 0.01 13.22
N SER A 32 11.55 -0.39 13.18
CA SER A 32 11.11 -1.73 13.61
C SER A 32 11.71 -2.83 12.73
N PHE A 33 11.69 -2.64 11.41
CA PHE A 33 12.27 -3.54 10.42
C PHE A 33 13.77 -3.77 10.64
N THR A 34 14.52 -2.70 10.90
CA THR A 34 15.98 -2.75 11.09
C THR A 34 16.34 -3.43 12.41
N ARG A 35 15.57 -3.18 13.48
CA ARG A 35 15.75 -3.82 14.79
C ARG A 35 15.54 -5.34 14.74
N ASN A 36 14.70 -5.82 13.84
CA ASN A 36 14.38 -7.23 13.66
C ASN A 36 15.08 -7.86 12.44
N SER A 37 16.08 -7.20 11.86
CA SER A 37 16.71 -7.58 10.58
C SER A 37 17.37 -8.97 10.54
N ASN A 38 17.64 -9.58 11.69
CA ASN A 38 18.18 -10.95 11.79
C ASN A 38 17.14 -12.03 11.52
N ASP A 39 15.86 -11.71 11.60
CA ASP A 39 14.79 -12.66 11.38
C ASP A 39 14.59 -12.92 9.88
N SER A 40 14.56 -14.20 9.50
CA SER A 40 14.47 -14.66 8.12
C SER A 40 13.22 -14.13 7.40
N ARG A 41 12.17 -13.79 8.15
CA ARG A 41 10.94 -13.17 7.63
C ARG A 41 11.19 -11.81 6.98
N TYR A 42 12.26 -11.11 7.39
CA TYR A 42 12.65 -9.78 6.89
C TYR A 42 13.63 -9.86 5.70
N LYS A 43 14.18 -11.05 5.42
CA LYS A 43 15.09 -11.29 4.28
C LYS A 43 14.34 -11.59 2.97
N GLY A 44 13.02 -11.68 3.03
CA GLY A 44 12.15 -11.86 1.88
C GLY A 44 12.20 -10.63 0.97
N THR A 45 13.11 -10.66 0.01
CA THR A 45 13.25 -9.74 -1.11
C THR A 45 11.89 -9.44 -1.75
N SER A 46 11.38 -8.23 -1.55
CA SER A 46 10.41 -7.68 -2.49
C SER A 46 11.07 -7.66 -3.86
N CYS A 47 10.42 -8.26 -4.87
CA CYS A 47 10.87 -8.15 -6.24
C CYS A 47 10.62 -6.71 -6.68
N MET A 48 11.69 -5.91 -6.73
CA MET A 48 11.68 -4.55 -7.25
C MET A 48 12.17 -4.62 -8.70
N SER A 49 11.42 -4.06 -9.64
CA SER A 49 11.94 -3.85 -11.00
C SER A 49 12.95 -2.70 -11.03
N ASN A 50 13.83 -2.74 -12.03
CA ASN A 50 14.85 -1.72 -12.29
C ASN A 50 15.72 -1.43 -11.05
N PRO A 51 16.38 -2.45 -10.44
CA PRO A 51 17.11 -2.30 -9.18
C PRO A 51 18.15 -1.18 -9.18
N GLU A 52 18.69 -0.83 -10.34
CA GLU A 52 19.61 0.29 -10.57
C GLU A 52 19.02 1.68 -10.28
N LEU A 53 17.69 1.82 -10.34
CA LEU A 53 16.98 3.08 -10.06
C LEU A 53 16.68 3.27 -8.56
N TRP A 54 17.03 2.29 -7.73
CA TRP A 54 16.76 2.32 -6.30
C TRP A 54 18.01 2.67 -5.49
N THR A 55 17.96 3.79 -4.77
CA THR A 55 18.95 4.06 -3.74
C THR A 55 18.79 3.05 -2.59
N PRO A 56 19.87 2.74 -1.84
CA PRO A 56 19.79 1.81 -0.71
C PRO A 56 18.71 2.19 0.32
N ASN A 57 18.58 3.49 0.61
CA ASN A 57 17.59 4.01 1.55
C ASN A 57 16.16 3.80 1.04
N ASN A 58 15.87 4.17 -0.22
CA ASN A 58 14.53 4.02 -0.80
C ASN A 58 14.15 2.54 -0.94
N ALA A 59 15.11 1.68 -1.31
CA ALA A 59 14.91 0.23 -1.34
C ALA A 59 14.58 -0.33 0.05
N GLN A 60 15.28 0.12 1.09
CA GLN A 60 15.02 -0.31 2.46
C GLN A 60 13.63 0.16 2.93
N TYR A 61 13.27 1.41 2.63
CA TYR A 61 11.97 1.99 2.98
C TYR A 61 10.83 1.21 2.33
N PHE A 62 10.95 0.90 1.04
CA PHE A 62 9.96 0.10 0.32
C PHE A 62 9.86 -1.32 0.89
N LYS A 63 10.99 -2.01 1.10
CA LYS A 63 11.01 -3.36 1.68
C LYS A 63 10.35 -3.40 3.06
N ALA A 64 10.65 -2.42 3.90
CA ALA A 64 10.06 -2.31 5.22
C ALA A 64 8.55 -2.06 5.15
N ALA A 65 8.11 -1.14 4.27
CA ALA A 65 6.70 -0.85 4.07
C ALA A 65 5.93 -2.05 3.52
N VAL A 66 6.49 -2.81 2.56
CA VAL A 66 5.88 -4.04 2.03
C VAL A 66 5.72 -5.10 3.12
N PHE A 67 6.77 -5.33 3.92
CA PHE A 67 6.72 -6.28 5.02
C PHE A 67 5.59 -5.95 6.01
N GLU A 68 5.54 -4.69 6.44
CA GLU A 68 4.53 -4.21 7.38
C GLU A 68 3.12 -4.24 6.79
N ALA A 69 2.96 -3.87 5.51
CA ALA A 69 1.68 -3.93 4.82
C ALA A 69 1.14 -5.36 4.74
N ILE A 70 1.98 -6.35 4.44
CA ILE A 70 1.63 -7.77 4.43
C ILE A 70 1.22 -8.24 5.84
N ALA A 71 1.97 -7.86 6.86
CA ALA A 71 1.66 -8.23 8.25
C ALA A 71 0.28 -7.67 8.67
N ARG A 72 0.03 -6.39 8.40
CA ARG A 72 -1.26 -5.74 8.71
C ARG A 72 -2.42 -6.34 7.91
N ALA A 73 -2.21 -6.60 6.62
CA ALA A 73 -3.22 -7.26 5.78
C ALA A 73 -3.57 -8.65 6.30
N THR A 74 -2.56 -9.43 6.71
CA THR A 74 -2.77 -10.76 7.30
C THR A 74 -3.67 -10.69 8.54
N VAL A 75 -3.43 -9.74 9.45
CA VAL A 75 -4.28 -9.54 10.64
C VAL A 75 -5.70 -9.14 10.25
N ILE A 76 -5.87 -8.20 9.31
CA ILE A 76 -7.18 -7.75 8.85
C ILE A 76 -7.98 -8.91 8.23
N ILE A 77 -7.36 -9.67 7.34
CA ILE A 77 -8.01 -10.78 6.63
C ILE A 77 -8.32 -11.94 7.58
N LYS A 78 -7.44 -12.23 8.56
CA LYS A 78 -7.73 -13.20 9.63
C LYS A 78 -9.04 -12.86 10.35
N ASN A 79 -9.26 -11.59 10.64
CA ASN A 79 -10.46 -11.13 11.34
C ASN A 79 -11.73 -11.13 10.47
N LYS A 80 -11.62 -11.26 9.15
CA LYS A 80 -12.77 -11.36 8.23
C LYS A 80 -13.35 -12.78 8.12
N GLY A 81 -12.64 -13.81 8.61
CA GLY A 81 -13.18 -15.17 8.69
C GLY A 81 -13.31 -15.91 7.35
N TYR A 82 -12.47 -15.60 6.35
CA TYR A 82 -12.55 -16.20 5.02
C TYR A 82 -12.37 -17.73 4.98
N CYS A 83 -11.62 -18.31 5.93
CA CYS A 83 -11.26 -19.73 5.90
C CYS A 83 -10.93 -20.28 7.29
N PHE A 84 -10.93 -21.61 7.42
CA PHE A 84 -10.49 -22.31 8.62
C PHE A 84 -8.99 -22.09 8.87
N GLU A 85 -8.54 -22.18 10.12
CA GLU A 85 -7.20 -21.75 10.54
C GLU A 85 -6.06 -22.47 9.80
N ASP A 86 -6.26 -23.75 9.44
CA ASP A 86 -5.28 -24.56 8.70
C ASP A 86 -5.16 -24.17 7.21
N GLU A 87 -6.26 -23.74 6.59
CA GLU A 87 -6.26 -23.29 5.19
C GLU A 87 -5.80 -21.84 5.05
N PHE A 88 -6.00 -21.03 6.10
CA PHE A 88 -5.65 -19.62 6.14
C PHE A 88 -4.16 -19.38 5.86
N LEU A 89 -3.26 -20.13 6.50
CA LEU A 89 -1.82 -19.95 6.31
C LEU A 89 -1.39 -20.28 4.87
N LYS A 90 -2.00 -21.29 4.25
CA LYS A 90 -1.71 -21.68 2.86
C LYS A 90 -2.19 -20.59 1.89
N GLU A 91 -3.39 -20.10 2.07
CA GLU A 91 -3.97 -19.02 1.25
C GLU A 91 -3.16 -17.72 1.38
N ILE A 92 -2.75 -17.33 2.60
CA ILE A 92 -1.88 -16.17 2.84
C ILE A 92 -0.53 -16.35 2.15
N HIS A 93 0.08 -17.53 2.24
CA HIS A 93 1.35 -17.80 1.59
C HIS A 93 1.22 -17.65 0.06
N GLN A 94 0.19 -18.25 -0.54
CA GLN A 94 -0.06 -18.15 -1.98
C GLN A 94 -0.34 -16.71 -2.42
N ALA A 95 -1.18 -15.97 -1.67
CA ALA A 95 -1.49 -14.57 -1.96
C ALA A 95 -0.26 -13.66 -1.81
N THR A 96 0.59 -13.92 -0.81
CA THR A 96 1.85 -13.19 -0.59
C THR A 96 2.84 -13.45 -1.72
N THR A 97 2.98 -14.70 -2.17
CA THR A 97 3.82 -15.05 -3.32
C THR A 97 3.30 -14.37 -4.58
N LEU A 98 2.00 -14.43 -4.83
CA LEU A 98 1.38 -13.73 -5.96
C LEU A 98 1.65 -12.22 -5.92
N PHE A 99 1.50 -11.58 -4.75
CA PHE A 99 1.83 -10.17 -4.58
C PHE A 99 3.29 -9.88 -4.95
N LYS A 100 4.25 -10.67 -4.44
CA LYS A 100 5.68 -10.45 -4.70
C LYS A 100 6.05 -10.67 -6.16
N ASP A 101 5.52 -11.71 -6.77
CA ASP A 101 5.94 -12.14 -8.12
C ASP A 101 5.27 -11.32 -9.22
N THR A 102 4.13 -10.68 -8.95
CA THR A 102 3.38 -9.95 -9.98
C THR A 102 3.16 -8.48 -9.60
N VAL A 103 2.51 -8.24 -8.47
CA VAL A 103 2.06 -6.90 -8.07
C VAL A 103 3.22 -6.01 -7.69
N SER A 104 4.17 -6.53 -6.91
CA SER A 104 5.38 -5.81 -6.47
C SER A 104 6.20 -5.36 -7.68
N LEU A 105 6.38 -6.22 -8.68
CA LEU A 105 7.06 -5.84 -9.92
C LEU A 105 6.33 -4.72 -10.64
N ARG A 106 5.00 -4.79 -10.75
CA ARG A 106 4.21 -3.75 -11.43
C ARG A 106 4.26 -2.39 -10.72
N ILE A 107 4.15 -2.35 -9.39
CA ILE A 107 4.20 -1.08 -8.64
C ILE A 107 5.60 -0.49 -8.58
N THR A 108 6.64 -1.29 -8.75
CA THR A 108 8.04 -0.85 -8.72
C THR A 108 8.60 -0.49 -10.09
N GLN A 109 7.77 -0.50 -11.14
CA GLN A 109 8.12 0.01 -12.47
C GLN A 109 8.25 1.53 -12.41
N ILE A 110 9.43 1.98 -12.01
CA ILE A 110 9.82 3.39 -11.94
C ILE A 110 10.68 3.76 -13.14
N SER A 111 10.59 5.01 -13.58
CA SER A 111 11.29 5.51 -14.77
C SER A 111 12.54 6.33 -14.46
N SER A 112 12.74 6.71 -13.20
CA SER A 112 13.89 7.50 -12.76
C SER A 112 14.20 7.31 -11.27
N THR A 113 15.37 7.80 -10.85
CA THR A 113 15.79 7.85 -9.44
C THR A 113 15.11 8.96 -8.64
N ASP A 114 14.35 9.84 -9.29
CA ASP A 114 13.72 10.99 -8.64
C ASP A 114 12.42 10.57 -7.97
N ASN A 115 12.37 10.68 -6.65
CA ASN A 115 11.20 10.34 -5.81
C ASN A 115 10.58 8.96 -6.14
N PRO A 116 11.36 7.85 -6.11
CA PRO A 116 10.89 6.54 -6.56
C PRO A 116 9.71 6.01 -5.72
N LEU A 117 9.64 6.36 -4.43
CA LEU A 117 8.52 6.00 -3.57
C LEU A 117 7.21 6.71 -3.97
N GLU A 118 7.28 7.94 -4.49
CA GLU A 118 6.10 8.65 -5.01
C GLU A 118 5.62 8.06 -6.34
N GLN A 119 6.55 7.62 -7.19
CA GLN A 119 6.21 6.88 -8.40
C GLN A 119 5.51 5.55 -8.05
N VAL A 120 6.02 4.83 -7.04
CA VAL A 120 5.37 3.62 -6.52
C VAL A 120 3.97 3.90 -5.99
N ARG A 121 3.77 4.98 -5.23
CA ARG A 121 2.43 5.39 -4.76
C ARG A 121 1.47 5.65 -5.92
N THR A 122 1.94 6.35 -6.95
CA THR A 122 1.18 6.61 -8.17
C THR A 122 0.78 5.30 -8.86
N ASN A 123 1.72 4.38 -9.00
CA ASN A 123 1.48 3.06 -9.60
C ASN A 123 0.49 2.23 -8.75
N ILE A 124 0.59 2.28 -7.41
CA ILE A 124 -0.36 1.61 -6.51
C ILE A 124 -1.78 2.11 -6.78
N VAL A 125 -1.98 3.43 -6.81
CA VAL A 125 -3.31 4.03 -7.07
C VAL A 125 -3.86 3.61 -8.43
N ALA A 126 -3.00 3.58 -9.47
CA ALA A 126 -3.41 3.19 -10.81
C ALA A 126 -3.91 1.74 -10.88
N ILE A 127 -3.28 0.81 -10.16
CA ILE A 127 -3.64 -0.61 -10.20
C ILE A 127 -4.64 -1.02 -9.13
N GLN A 128 -4.93 -0.16 -8.15
CA GLN A 128 -5.75 -0.53 -7.00
C GLN A 128 -7.17 -0.96 -7.40
N SER A 129 -7.70 -0.37 -8.48
CA SER A 129 -9.01 -0.74 -9.04
C SER A 129 -9.05 -2.17 -9.62
N ASP A 130 -7.92 -2.70 -10.08
CA ASP A 130 -7.83 -4.08 -10.62
C ASP A 130 -8.10 -5.14 -9.54
N TYR A 131 -7.97 -4.76 -8.27
CA TYR A 131 -8.13 -5.63 -7.10
C TYR A 131 -9.31 -5.23 -6.21
N ALA A 132 -10.03 -4.15 -6.53
CA ALA A 132 -11.25 -3.80 -5.83
C ALA A 132 -12.30 -4.91 -6.06
N GLU A 133 -12.99 -5.35 -5.01
CA GLU A 133 -14.22 -6.10 -5.21
C GLU A 133 -15.20 -5.20 -5.98
N GLU A 134 -15.84 -5.75 -7.03
CA GLU A 134 -17.00 -5.10 -7.64
C GLU A 134 -18.00 -4.84 -6.53
N ASN A 135 -18.15 -3.58 -6.16
CA ASN A 135 -19.11 -3.19 -5.15
C ASN A 135 -20.49 -3.48 -5.74
N PRO A 136 -21.30 -4.42 -5.20
CA PRO A 136 -22.62 -4.71 -5.74
C PRO A 136 -23.59 -3.51 -5.55
N TYR A 137 -23.15 -2.45 -4.88
CA TYR A 137 -23.87 -1.20 -4.69
C TYR A 137 -23.03 0.01 -5.17
N PRO A 138 -23.01 0.31 -6.47
CA PRO A 138 -22.25 1.43 -7.04
C PRO A 138 -22.76 2.83 -6.65
N PHE A 139 -23.83 2.93 -5.86
CA PHE A 139 -24.50 4.21 -5.56
C PHE A 139 -23.87 5.06 -4.46
N PHE A 140 -22.80 4.60 -3.79
CA PHE A 140 -22.18 5.33 -2.66
C PHE A 140 -20.77 5.90 -2.92
N SER A 141 -20.29 5.90 -4.15
CA SER A 141 -18.97 6.45 -4.52
C SER A 141 -19.07 7.88 -5.05
N TYR A 142 -19.36 8.86 -4.20
CA TYR A 142 -19.12 10.29 -4.47
C TYR A 142 -19.09 11.10 -3.16
N VAL A 143 -17.94 11.21 -2.48
CA VAL A 143 -17.52 12.44 -1.78
C VAL A 143 -16.00 12.39 -1.55
N ALA A 144 -15.19 12.78 -2.53
CA ALA A 144 -13.77 13.10 -2.30
C ALA A 144 -13.25 14.18 -3.27
N ALA A 145 -14.12 15.10 -3.69
CA ALA A 145 -13.73 16.25 -4.49
C ALA A 145 -14.27 17.53 -3.84
N GLY A 146 -13.35 18.33 -3.30
CA GLY A 146 -13.51 19.78 -3.18
C GLY A 146 -14.35 20.31 -2.02
N VAL A 147 -13.72 20.52 -0.85
CA VAL A 147 -14.09 21.64 0.02
C VAL A 147 -12.86 22.53 0.19
N ALA A 148 -12.64 23.40 -0.79
CA ALA A 148 -11.85 24.60 -0.62
C ALA A 148 -12.83 25.78 -0.70
N ILE A 149 -13.47 26.11 0.43
CA ILE A 149 -14.23 27.36 0.52
C ILE A 149 -13.27 28.41 1.05
N ALA A 150 -12.90 29.32 0.15
CA ALA A 150 -12.14 30.51 0.44
C ALA A 150 -12.90 31.39 1.45
N ALA A 151 -12.39 31.49 2.68
CA ALA A 151 -12.77 32.56 3.60
C ALA A 151 -11.99 33.83 3.21
N GLY A 152 -12.49 34.55 2.21
CA GLY A 152 -11.92 35.80 1.72
C GLY A 152 -12.95 36.92 1.69
N ALA A 153 -12.74 37.92 2.55
CA ALA A 153 -13.28 39.28 2.51
C ALA A 153 -14.79 39.50 2.75
N ALA A 154 -15.21 39.40 4.02
CA ALA A 154 -16.25 40.29 4.55
C ALA A 154 -15.58 41.56 5.11
N ALA A 155 -15.07 42.41 4.23
CA ALA A 155 -14.71 43.78 4.57
C ALA A 155 -15.17 44.67 3.43
N ILE A 156 -15.87 45.75 3.81
CA ILE A 156 -16.29 46.89 2.97
C ILE A 156 -17.60 46.67 2.20
N TYR A 157 -18.76 46.94 2.84
CA TYR A 157 -19.70 47.97 2.36
C TYR A 157 -20.89 48.16 3.33
N LEU A 158 -20.73 49.01 4.35
CA LEU A 158 -21.86 49.72 4.95
C LEU A 158 -21.41 51.17 5.18
N LYS A 159 -21.54 51.97 4.12
CA LYS A 159 -21.66 53.43 4.20
C LYS A 159 -23.03 53.77 3.65
N LYS A 160 -23.95 54.14 4.53
CA LYS A 160 -25.05 55.04 4.20
C LYS A 160 -25.35 55.88 5.43
#